data_AF-A0A9E6V4V8-F1
#
_entry.id   AF-A0A9E6V4V8-F1
#
_cell.length_a   1.000
_cell.length_b   1.000
_cell.length_c   1.000
_cell.angle_alpha   90.00
_cell.angle_beta   90.00
_cell.angle_gamma   90.00
#
_symmetry.space_group_name_H-M   'P 1'
#
loop_
_entity.id
_entity.type
_entity.pdbx_description
1 polymer ?
#
loop_
_entity_poly.entity_id
_entity_poly.type
_entity_poly.pdbx_seq_one_letter_code
_entity_poly.pdbx_strand_id
1 'polypeptide(L)'
;MLKLATAQVQQFVQGLFAPRSGYVNQRSAAQESEVDLALVWVVVALLALGLLMVYSASIANASEAKFTRGSATYFLARQSLFVLIGLTAALFVFDTSMKHWERFAPWLIAGTILLLILVLIPGIGRTVNGARRWIPLGPFGLQPSELMKTAMILFAARYAVSKVDVLHA
;
A
#
# COMPACT_ATOMS: atom_id res chain seq x y z
N MET A 1 -30.99 61.64 4.05
CA MET A 1 -30.40 60.76 5.09
C MET A 1 -31.21 59.49 5.32
N LEU A 2 -32.54 59.53 5.49
CA LEU A 2 -33.37 58.33 5.78
C LEU A 2 -33.30 57.20 4.72
N LYS A 3 -33.12 57.53 3.42
CA LYS A 3 -33.02 56.55 2.32
C LYS A 3 -31.69 55.78 2.29
N LEU A 4 -30.62 56.36 2.85
CA LEU A 4 -29.29 55.75 2.86
C LEU A 4 -29.20 54.64 3.92
N ALA A 5 -29.82 54.86 5.09
CA ALA A 5 -29.85 53.86 6.16
C ALA A 5 -30.68 52.62 5.78
N THR A 6 -31.80 52.80 5.07
CA THR A 6 -32.64 51.69 4.60
C THR A 6 -31.92 50.84 3.56
N ALA A 7 -31.23 51.47 2.60
CA ALA A 7 -30.45 50.76 1.59
C ALA A 7 -29.31 49.91 2.21
N GLN A 8 -28.67 50.43 3.25
CA GLN A 8 -27.56 49.76 3.93
C GLN A 8 -28.03 48.56 4.76
N VAL A 9 -29.21 48.66 5.40
CA VAL A 9 -29.85 47.52 6.07
C VAL A 9 -30.30 46.47 5.06
N GLN A 10 -30.83 46.88 3.90
CA GLN A 10 -31.26 45.95 2.86
C GLN A 10 -30.07 45.19 2.24
N GLN A 11 -28.93 45.85 2.03
CA GLN A 11 -27.69 45.21 1.61
C GLN A 11 -27.12 44.27 2.67
N PHE A 12 -27.20 44.63 3.95
CA PHE A 12 -26.75 43.77 5.05
C PHE A 12 -27.60 42.51 5.18
N VAL A 13 -28.93 42.65 5.11
CA VAL A 13 -29.88 41.53 5.13
C VAL A 13 -29.69 40.63 3.90
N GLN A 14 -29.50 41.21 2.71
CA GLN A 14 -29.19 40.44 1.50
C GLN A 14 -27.84 39.72 1.58
N GLY A 15 -26.82 40.30 2.23
CA GLY A 15 -25.55 39.63 2.50
C GLY A 15 -25.64 38.48 3.52
N LEU A 16 -26.60 38.56 4.45
CA LEU A 16 -26.84 37.52 5.45
C LEU A 16 -27.58 36.30 4.88
N PHE A 17 -28.50 36.54 3.93
CA PHE A 17 -29.32 35.51 3.29
C PHE A 17 -28.87 35.15 1.87
N ALA A 18 -27.77 35.74 1.38
CA ALA A 18 -27.17 35.33 0.13
C ALA A 18 -26.73 33.86 0.24
N PRO A 19 -27.21 32.96 -0.64
CA PRO A 19 -26.72 31.59 -0.66
C PRO A 19 -25.21 31.64 -0.88
N ARG A 20 -24.43 31.25 0.14
CA ARG A 20 -22.98 31.04 0.03
C ARG A 20 -22.72 29.80 -0.82
N SER A 21 -23.08 29.87 -2.10
CA SER A 21 -22.78 28.89 -3.14
C SER A 21 -21.32 29.06 -3.57
N GLY A 22 -20.41 28.85 -2.63
CA GLY A 22 -18.96 28.96 -2.83
C GLY A 22 -18.19 27.72 -2.41
N TYR A 23 -18.84 26.73 -1.80
CA TYR A 23 -18.16 25.54 -1.27
C TYR A 23 -18.18 24.32 -2.20
N VAL A 24 -18.80 24.42 -3.38
CA VAL A 24 -19.02 23.24 -4.25
C VAL A 24 -17.86 22.97 -5.21
N ASN A 25 -17.00 23.94 -5.51
CA ASN A 25 -15.96 23.79 -6.56
C ASN A 25 -14.56 24.26 -6.16
N GLN A 26 -14.06 23.84 -4.99
CA GLN A 26 -12.61 23.95 -4.68
C GLN A 26 -11.91 22.61 -4.51
N ARG A 27 -12.63 21.49 -4.40
CA ARG A 27 -12.00 20.15 -4.28
C ARG A 27 -11.56 19.53 -5.61
N SER A 28 -12.02 20.05 -6.75
CA SER A 28 -11.74 19.44 -8.06
C SER A 28 -10.60 20.08 -8.84
N ALA A 29 -10.06 21.23 -8.42
CA ALA A 29 -8.97 21.90 -9.12
C ALA A 29 -7.57 21.63 -8.51
N ALA A 30 -7.50 21.05 -7.32
CA ALA A 30 -6.26 20.71 -6.62
C ALA A 30 -6.06 19.19 -6.47
N GLN A 31 -6.77 18.40 -7.28
CA GLN A 31 -6.57 16.96 -7.35
C GLN A 31 -6.04 16.57 -8.73
N GLU A 32 -5.00 17.28 -9.17
CA GLU A 32 -4.00 16.60 -9.97
C GLU A 32 -3.39 15.55 -9.02
N SER A 33 -3.39 14.29 -9.40
CA SER A 33 -2.78 13.22 -8.61
C SER A 33 -1.26 13.38 -8.66
N GLU A 34 -0.75 14.43 -8.02
CA GLU A 34 0.67 14.63 -7.85
C GLU A 34 1.17 13.56 -6.90
N VAL A 35 2.19 12.82 -7.34
CA VAL A 35 2.87 11.85 -6.52
C VAL A 35 3.40 12.57 -5.28
N ASP A 36 3.05 12.08 -4.09
CA ASP A 36 3.58 12.61 -2.84
C ASP A 36 5.09 12.31 -2.75
N LEU A 37 5.89 13.26 -3.23
CA LEU A 37 7.35 13.14 -3.27
C LEU A 37 7.95 13.02 -1.86
N ALA A 38 7.31 13.58 -0.83
CA ALA A 38 7.79 13.45 0.54
C ALA A 38 7.67 12.00 1.00
N LEU A 39 6.55 11.34 0.72
CA LEU A 39 6.38 9.91 1.01
C LEU A 39 7.41 9.05 0.26
N VAL A 40 7.68 9.35 -1.01
CA VAL A 40 8.69 8.64 -1.81
C VAL A 40 10.07 8.76 -1.14
N TRP A 41 10.48 9.96 -0.73
CA TRP A 41 11.77 10.15 -0.06
C TRP A 41 11.86 9.44 1.29
N VAL A 42 10.76 9.41 2.06
CA VAL A 42 10.70 8.65 3.31
C VAL A 42 10.90 7.15 3.05
N VAL A 43 10.24 6.59 2.02
CA VAL A 43 10.40 5.17 1.66
C VAL A 43 11.84 4.88 1.22
N VAL A 44 12.45 5.74 0.39
CA VAL A 44 13.85 5.59 -0.04
C VAL A 44 14.80 5.63 1.15
N ALA A 45 14.61 6.56 2.09
CA ALA A 45 15.42 6.65 3.30
C ALA A 45 15.29 5.40 4.18
N LEU A 46 14.07 4.87 4.35
CA LEU A 46 13.83 3.65 5.11
C LEU A 46 14.47 2.41 4.43
N LEU A 47 14.42 2.32 3.11
CA LEU A 47 15.09 1.24 2.36
C LEU A 47 16.62 1.32 2.51
N ALA A 48 17.21 2.52 2.41
CA ALA A 48 18.64 2.72 2.60
C ALA A 48 19.08 2.37 4.03
N LEU A 49 18.32 2.80 5.04
CA LEU A 49 18.56 2.44 6.44
C LEU A 49 18.45 0.92 6.64
N GLY A 50 17.43 0.28 6.07
CA GLY A 50 17.27 -1.16 6.13
C GLY A 50 18.45 -1.92 5.52
N LEU A 51 18.95 -1.49 4.36
CA LEU A 51 20.15 -2.07 3.74
C LEU A 51 21.40 -1.87 4.60
N LEU A 52 21.57 -0.68 5.19
CA LEU A 52 22.66 -0.41 6.13
C LEU A 52 22.61 -1.34 7.35
N MET A 53 21.41 -1.59 7.91
CA MET A 53 21.23 -2.50 9.03
C MET A 53 21.53 -3.96 8.65
N VAL A 54 21.12 -4.41 7.47
CA VAL A 54 21.46 -5.74 6.98
C VAL A 54 22.96 -5.88 6.77
N TYR A 55 23.63 -4.86 6.25
CA TYR A 55 25.09 -4.86 6.13
C TYR A 55 25.77 -4.98 7.50
N SER A 56 25.34 -4.16 8.47
CA SER A 56 25.86 -4.20 9.84
C SER A 56 25.72 -5.60 10.48
N ALA A 57 24.53 -6.20 10.39
CA ALA A 57 24.29 -7.54 10.90
C ALA A 57 25.06 -8.62 10.12
N SER A 58 25.29 -8.42 8.81
CA SER A 58 26.02 -9.37 7.98
C SER A 58 27.51 -9.45 8.36
N ILE A 59 28.14 -8.31 8.71
CA ILE A 59 29.52 -8.30 9.23
C ILE A 59 29.60 -9.01 10.58
N ALA A 60 28.67 -8.73 11.50
CA ALA A 60 28.64 -9.38 12.81
C ALA A 60 28.48 -10.92 12.72
N ASN A 61 27.70 -11.40 11.75
CA ASN A 61 27.55 -12.84 11.50
C ASN A 61 28.71 -13.45 10.70
N ALA A 62 29.44 -12.65 9.91
CA ALA A 62 30.60 -13.12 9.17
C ALA A 62 31.77 -13.50 10.10
N SER A 63 31.88 -12.85 11.27
CA SER A 63 32.86 -13.19 12.31
C SER A 63 32.63 -14.56 12.97
N GLU A 64 31.45 -15.17 12.85
CA GLU A 64 31.13 -16.47 13.49
C GLU A 64 31.23 -17.69 12.55
N ALA A 65 31.71 -17.50 11.32
CA ALA A 65 32.32 -18.49 10.42
C ALA A 65 31.61 -19.86 10.15
N LYS A 66 30.36 -20.11 10.55
CA LYS A 66 29.70 -21.42 10.31
C LYS A 66 28.72 -21.49 9.13
N PHE A 67 28.21 -20.37 8.61
CA PHE A 67 27.12 -20.40 7.61
C PHE A 67 27.39 -19.68 6.28
N THR A 68 28.48 -18.92 6.12
CA THR A 68 28.57 -17.87 5.09
C THR A 68 29.65 -18.03 4.01
N ARG A 69 30.38 -19.16 3.96
CA ARG A 69 31.51 -19.35 3.01
C ARG A 69 32.51 -18.16 3.00
N GLY A 70 32.62 -17.41 4.10
CA GLY A 70 33.53 -16.28 4.25
C GLY A 70 33.12 -14.95 3.60
N SER A 71 31.96 -14.82 2.94
CA SER A 71 31.55 -13.53 2.35
C SER A 71 30.59 -12.76 3.26
N ALA A 72 31.06 -11.65 3.84
CA ALA A 72 30.21 -10.71 4.59
C ALA A 72 29.13 -10.02 3.73
N THR A 73 29.12 -10.23 2.42
CA THR A 73 28.22 -9.58 1.46
C THR A 73 26.99 -10.42 1.09
N TYR A 74 26.91 -11.69 1.51
CA TYR A 74 25.84 -12.60 1.08
C TYR A 74 24.43 -12.10 1.43
N PHE A 75 24.21 -11.71 2.70
CA PHE A 75 22.90 -11.22 3.14
C PHE A 75 22.55 -9.87 2.51
N LEU A 76 23.55 -8.99 2.34
CA LEU A 76 23.37 -7.70 1.66
C LEU A 76 22.98 -7.88 0.19
N ALA A 77 23.66 -8.76 -0.54
CA ALA A 77 23.37 -9.02 -1.94
C ALA A 77 21.94 -9.56 -2.12
N ARG A 78 21.53 -10.50 -1.26
CA ARG A 78 20.18 -11.05 -1.28
C ARG A 78 19.12 -9.99 -0.93
N GLN A 79 19.36 -9.16 0.08
CA GLN A 79 18.44 -8.08 0.43
C GLN A 79 18.33 -7.05 -0.69
N SER A 80 19.45 -6.69 -1.32
CA SER A 80 19.47 -5.75 -2.44
C SER A 80 18.68 -6.27 -3.64
N LEU A 81 18.78 -7.57 -3.94
CA LEU A 81 17.97 -8.22 -4.97
C LEU A 81 16.47 -8.13 -4.64
N PHE A 82 16.07 -8.38 -3.38
CA PHE A 82 14.67 -8.25 -2.97
C PHE A 82 14.16 -6.82 -3.05
N VAL A 83 14.97 -5.83 -2.69
CA VAL A 83 14.63 -4.41 -2.86
C VAL A 83 14.42 -4.09 -4.35
N LEU A 84 15.30 -4.56 -5.23
CA LEU A 84 15.16 -4.34 -6.67
C LEU A 84 13.89 -4.98 -7.24
N ILE A 85 13.60 -6.23 -6.88
CA ILE A 85 12.36 -6.92 -7.27
C ILE A 85 11.13 -6.16 -6.74
N GLY A 86 11.17 -5.72 -5.48
CA GLY A 86 10.09 -4.95 -4.86
C GLY A 86 9.84 -3.61 -5.54
N LEU A 87 10.89 -2.84 -5.86
CA LEU A 87 10.78 -1.58 -6.58
C LEU A 87 10.21 -1.78 -7.98
N THR A 88 10.68 -2.82 -8.69
CA THR A 88 10.16 -3.18 -10.01
C THR A 88 8.67 -3.51 -9.94
N ALA A 89 8.27 -4.33 -8.96
CA ALA A 89 6.86 -4.65 -8.72
C ALA A 89 6.03 -3.40 -8.37
N ALA A 90 6.58 -2.49 -7.55
CA ALA A 90 5.91 -1.24 -7.20
C ALA A 90 5.63 -0.36 -8.43
N LEU A 91 6.58 -0.27 -9.37
CA LEU A 91 6.39 0.46 -10.62
C LEU A 91 5.27 -0.15 -11.47
N PHE A 92 5.22 -1.47 -11.60
CA PHE A 92 4.12 -2.15 -12.31
C PHE A 92 2.75 -1.92 -11.64
N VAL A 93 2.71 -1.98 -10.30
CA VAL A 93 1.48 -1.73 -9.54
C VAL A 93 1.02 -0.28 -9.71
N PHE A 94 1.94 0.67 -9.69
CA PHE A 94 1.68 2.10 -9.87
C PHE A 94 1.14 2.42 -11.28
N ASP A 95 1.70 1.79 -12.31
CA ASP A 95 1.24 1.96 -13.69
C ASP A 95 -0.13 1.32 -13.96
N THR A 96 -0.51 0.31 -13.17
CA THR A 96 -1.77 -0.42 -13.37
C THR A 96 -2.97 0.37 -12.83
N SER A 97 -3.91 0.73 -13.72
CA SER A 97 -5.13 1.45 -13.35
C SER A 97 -5.97 0.74 -12.27
N MET A 98 -6.49 1.52 -11.31
CA MET A 98 -7.32 1.04 -10.19
C MET A 98 -8.55 0.21 -10.64
N LYS A 99 -9.10 0.49 -11.83
CA LYS A 99 -10.23 -0.29 -12.39
C LYS A 99 -9.89 -1.76 -12.59
N HIS A 100 -8.64 -2.07 -12.97
CA HIS A 100 -8.19 -3.45 -13.10
C HIS A 100 -8.11 -4.12 -11.72
N TRP A 101 -7.52 -3.45 -10.74
CA TRP A 101 -7.42 -3.94 -9.37
C TRP A 101 -8.79 -4.25 -8.77
N GLU A 102 -9.77 -3.38 -8.97
CA GLU A 102 -11.14 -3.61 -8.52
C GLU A 102 -11.77 -4.85 -9.20
N ARG A 103 -11.66 -4.96 -10.52
CA ARG A 103 -12.19 -6.11 -11.28
C ARG A 103 -11.57 -7.44 -10.84
N PHE A 104 -10.27 -7.45 -10.54
CA PHE A 104 -9.55 -8.66 -10.13
C PHE A 104 -9.63 -8.95 -8.62
N ALA A 105 -10.07 -8.02 -7.78
CA ALA A 105 -10.10 -8.19 -6.32
C ALA A 105 -10.80 -9.49 -5.84
N PRO A 106 -11.97 -9.91 -6.38
CA PRO A 106 -12.61 -11.17 -5.98
C PRO A 106 -11.79 -12.42 -6.34
N TRP A 107 -11.08 -12.38 -7.48
CA TRP A 107 -10.21 -13.48 -7.91
C TRP A 107 -8.94 -13.53 -7.07
N LEU A 108 -8.38 -12.37 -6.73
CA LEU A 108 -7.19 -12.24 -5.89
C LEU A 108 -7.45 -12.79 -4.48
N ILE A 109 -8.57 -12.45 -3.86
CA ILE A 109 -8.91 -12.98 -2.53
C ILE A 109 -9.19 -14.48 -2.58
N ALA A 110 -9.94 -14.96 -3.58
CA ALA A 110 -10.22 -16.40 -3.72
C ALA A 110 -8.93 -17.22 -3.93
N GLY A 111 -8.04 -16.75 -4.81
CA GLY A 111 -6.73 -17.37 -5.03
C GLY A 111 -5.89 -17.37 -3.76
N THR A 112 -5.91 -16.28 -2.99
CA THR A 112 -5.11 -16.20 -1.76
C THR A 112 -5.66 -17.08 -0.64
N ILE A 113 -6.98 -17.23 -0.51
CA ILE A 113 -7.60 -18.22 0.39
C ILE A 113 -7.15 -19.62 0.02
N LEU A 114 -7.15 -19.96 -1.28
CA LEU A 114 -6.65 -21.25 -1.75
C LEU A 114 -5.18 -21.47 -1.36
N LEU A 115 -4.32 -20.46 -1.53
CA LEU A 115 -2.91 -20.55 -1.11
C LEU A 115 -2.75 -20.72 0.42
N LEU A 116 -3.61 -20.09 1.22
CA LEU A 116 -3.61 -20.27 2.68
C LEU A 116 -4.02 -21.70 3.08
N ILE A 117 -4.95 -22.31 2.36
CA ILE A 117 -5.29 -23.72 2.57
C ILE A 117 -4.11 -24.59 2.13
N LEU A 118 -3.49 -24.27 0.99
CA LEU A 118 -2.41 -25.04 0.40
C LEU A 118 -1.17 -25.10 1.30
N VAL A 119 -0.82 -24.01 1.99
CA VAL A 119 0.35 -23.98 2.89
C VAL A 119 0.19 -24.87 4.13
N LEU A 120 -1.04 -25.25 4.49
CA LEU A 120 -1.31 -26.16 5.62
C LEU A 120 -1.08 -27.63 5.25
N ILE A 121 -1.15 -27.97 3.95
CA ILE A 121 -1.00 -29.34 3.47
C ILE A 121 0.45 -29.82 3.71
N PRO A 122 0.65 -30.95 4.44
CA PRO A 122 1.97 -31.55 4.60
C PRO A 122 2.55 -31.92 3.24
N GLY A 123 3.77 -31.47 2.96
CA GLY A 123 4.45 -31.68 1.68
C GLY A 123 4.54 -30.44 0.79
N ILE A 124 3.67 -29.44 1.00
CA ILE A 124 3.71 -28.17 0.26
C ILE A 124 4.30 -27.05 1.12
N GLY A 125 3.78 -26.87 2.33
CA GLY A 125 4.30 -25.88 3.27
C GLY A 125 5.59 -26.32 3.96
N ARG A 126 6.58 -25.43 4.04
CA ARG A 126 7.77 -25.62 4.86
C ARG A 126 7.47 -25.23 6.31
N THR A 127 7.81 -26.12 7.25
CA THR A 127 7.77 -25.81 8.68
C THR A 127 9.00 -24.99 9.07
N VAL A 128 8.79 -23.80 9.63
CA VAL A 128 9.84 -22.95 10.21
C VAL A 128 9.38 -22.57 11.61
N ASN A 129 10.25 -22.74 12.62
CA ASN A 129 9.93 -22.48 14.04
C ASN A 129 8.65 -23.19 14.52
N GLY A 130 8.42 -24.43 14.07
CA GLY A 130 7.25 -25.24 14.47
C GLY A 130 5.93 -24.90 13.74
N ALA A 131 5.90 -23.90 12.85
CA ALA A 131 4.70 -23.53 12.10
C ALA A 131 4.90 -23.64 10.57
N ARG A 132 3.86 -24.09 9.85
CA ARG A 132 3.81 -24.10 8.38
C ARG A 132 3.18 -22.81 7.87
N ARG A 133 4.00 -21.90 7.36
CA ARG A 133 3.56 -20.57 6.86
C ARG A 133 4.15 -20.19 5.51
N TRP A 134 5.16 -20.93 5.07
CA TRP A 134 5.96 -20.60 3.90
C TRP A 134 5.81 -21.66 2.84
N ILE A 135 5.50 -21.24 1.61
CA ILE A 135 5.54 -22.09 0.43
C ILE A 135 6.91 -21.87 -0.23
N PRO A 136 7.80 -22.87 -0.26
CA PRO A 136 9.12 -22.73 -0.89
C PRO A 136 8.96 -22.73 -2.42
N LEU A 137 9.38 -21.64 -3.06
CA LEU A 137 9.43 -21.45 -4.52
C LEU A 137 10.90 -21.33 -4.94
N GLY A 138 11.67 -22.41 -4.76
CA GLY A 138 13.10 -22.43 -5.03
C GLY A 138 13.91 -21.47 -4.13
N PRO A 139 14.55 -20.41 -4.67
CA PRO A 139 15.33 -19.45 -3.86
C PRO A 139 14.46 -18.49 -3.03
N PHE A 140 13.15 -18.46 -3.32
CA PHE A 140 12.18 -17.60 -2.67
C PHE A 140 11.22 -18.40 -1.79
N GLY A 141 10.73 -17.77 -0.73
CA GLY A 141 9.62 -18.29 0.04
C GLY A 141 8.44 -17.35 -0.12
N LEU A 142 7.29 -17.86 -0.53
CA LEU A 142 6.06 -17.09 -0.56
C LEU A 142 5.30 -17.31 0.74
N GLN A 143 4.87 -16.23 1.38
CA GLN A 143 4.05 -16.26 2.56
C GLN A 143 2.61 -15.85 2.20
N PRO A 144 1.66 -16.79 2.09
CA PRO A 144 0.30 -16.47 1.65
C PRO A 144 -0.41 -15.43 2.51
N SER A 145 -0.08 -15.35 3.80
CA SER A 145 -0.66 -14.36 4.72
C SER A 145 -0.30 -12.92 4.36
N GLU A 146 0.86 -12.68 3.75
CA GLU A 146 1.26 -11.34 3.29
C GLU A 146 0.38 -10.89 2.13
N LEU A 147 0.14 -11.78 1.16
CA LEU A 147 -0.77 -11.52 0.04
C LEU A 147 -2.22 -11.31 0.53
N MET A 148 -2.64 -12.04 1.57
CA MET A 148 -4.00 -11.96 2.10
C MET A 148 -4.32 -10.57 2.66
N LYS A 149 -3.36 -9.93 3.33
CA LYS A 149 -3.56 -8.58 3.88
C LYS A 149 -3.95 -7.59 2.78
N THR A 150 -3.20 -7.56 1.69
CA THR A 150 -3.49 -6.66 0.56
C THR A 150 -4.77 -7.05 -0.16
N ALA A 151 -5.00 -8.35 -0.39
CA ALA A 151 -6.20 -8.82 -1.07
C ALA A 151 -7.49 -8.50 -0.30
N MET A 152 -7.45 -8.62 1.03
CA MET A 152 -8.56 -8.27 1.90
C MET A 152 -8.89 -6.78 1.82
N ILE A 153 -7.88 -5.90 1.84
CA ILE A 153 -8.08 -4.45 1.72
C ILE A 153 -8.75 -4.10 0.39
N LEU A 154 -8.25 -4.64 -0.72
CA LEU A 154 -8.83 -4.41 -2.05
C LEU A 154 -10.28 -4.91 -2.14
N PHE A 155 -10.55 -6.11 -1.64
CA PHE A 155 -11.89 -6.68 -1.64
C PHE A 155 -12.87 -5.89 -0.77
N ALA A 156 -12.44 -5.50 0.44
CA ALA A 156 -13.23 -4.70 1.37
C ALA A 156 -13.56 -3.32 0.79
N ALA A 157 -12.59 -2.65 0.16
CA ALA A 157 -12.80 -1.37 -0.51
C ALA A 157 -13.86 -1.48 -1.62
N ARG A 158 -13.72 -2.48 -2.50
CA ARG A 158 -14.72 -2.76 -3.54
C ARG A 158 -16.11 -3.04 -2.97
N TYR A 159 -16.19 -3.87 -1.93
CA TYR A 159 -17.46 -4.20 -1.29
C TYR A 159 -18.13 -2.96 -0.70
N ALA A 160 -17.37 -2.08 -0.03
CA ALA A 160 -17.87 -0.84 0.54
C ALA A 160 -18.47 0.08 -0.54
N VAL A 161 -17.78 0.29 -1.65
CA VAL A 161 -18.28 1.11 -2.77
C VAL A 161 -19.60 0.56 -3.31
N SER A 162 -19.67 -0.75 -3.57
CA SER A 162 -20.87 -1.39 -4.11
C SER A 162 -22.11 -1.30 -3.20
N LYS A 163 -21.92 -1.09 -1.89
CA LYS A 163 -23.02 -0.96 -0.93
C LYS A 163 -23.49 0.48 -0.78
N VAL A 164 -22.61 1.46 -0.95
CA VAL A 164 -22.97 2.88 -0.94
C VAL A 164 -23.91 3.19 -2.11
N ASP A 165 -23.64 2.63 -3.29
CA ASP A 165 -24.49 2.83 -4.47
C ASP A 165 -25.92 2.31 -4.29
N VAL A 166 -26.10 1.23 -3.51
CA VAL A 166 -27.41 0.63 -3.23
C VAL A 166 -28.21 1.40 -2.18
N LEU A 167 -27.55 2.15 -1.30
CA LEU A 167 -28.21 2.94 -0.25
C LEU A 167 -28.68 4.31 -0.74
N HIS A 168 -28.12 4.80 -1.85
CA HIS A 168 -28.49 6.07 -2.47
C HIS A 168 -29.38 5.91 -3.72
N ALA A 169 -29.82 4.69 -4.02
CA ALA A 169 -30.76 4.35 -5.08
C ALA A 169 -32.15 4.03 -4.49
#